data_AF-A0A510TH19-F1
#
_entry.id   AF-A0A510TH19-F1
#
_cell.length_a   1.000
_cell.length_b   1.000
_cell.length_c   1.000
_cell.angle_alpha   90.00
_cell.angle_beta   90.00
_cell.angle_gamma   90.00
#
_symmetry.space_group_name_H-M   'P 1'
#
loop_
_entity.id
_entity.type
_entity.pdbx_description
1 polymer ?
#
loop_
_entity_poly.entity_id
_entity_poly.type
_entity_poly.pdbx_seq_one_letter_code
_entity_poly.pdbx_strand_id
1 'polypeptide(L)'
;MANWRRSLADGFWALDRALGGQRRPTRIQKWLARPPIGTGICVAVPFTLLVLSLSRAEEPDDPLFAVVSGLLMGLVFGLTALSERLRQRRLKRLGIWDGS
;
A
#
# COMPACT_ATOMS: atom_id res chain seq x y z
N MET A 1 -24.82 0.41 3.70
CA MET A 1 -23.40 0.00 3.63
C MET A 1 -22.71 0.42 2.33
N ALA A 2 -23.35 0.27 1.15
CA ALA A 2 -22.75 0.67 -0.13
C ALA A 2 -22.48 2.19 -0.26
N ASN A 3 -23.31 3.00 0.37
CA ASN A 3 -23.20 4.46 0.45
C ASN A 3 -21.95 4.92 1.24
N TRP A 4 -21.64 4.28 2.37
CA TRP A 4 -20.45 4.63 3.17
C TRP A 4 -19.15 4.28 2.46
N ARG A 5 -19.06 3.09 1.84
CA ARG A 5 -17.88 2.69 1.06
C ARG A 5 -17.63 3.60 -0.14
N ARG A 6 -18.69 4.05 -0.83
CA ARG A 6 -18.57 5.03 -1.93
C ARG A 6 -18.10 6.39 -1.42
N SER A 7 -18.68 6.89 -0.33
CA SER A 7 -18.29 8.15 0.29
C SER A 7 -16.80 8.17 0.70
N LEU A 8 -16.30 7.09 1.30
CA LEU A 8 -14.87 6.96 1.63
C LEU A 8 -13.98 6.92 0.39
N ALA A 9 -14.38 6.17 -0.65
CA ALA A 9 -13.64 6.10 -1.90
C ALA A 9 -13.60 7.47 -2.60
N ASP A 10 -14.73 8.19 -2.61
CA ASP A 10 -14.83 9.52 -3.22
C ASP A 10 -13.98 10.55 -2.47
N GLY A 11 -13.99 10.50 -1.13
CA GLY A 11 -13.13 11.32 -0.28
C GLY A 11 -11.65 11.04 -0.50
N PHE A 12 -11.26 9.76 -0.55
CA PHE A 12 -9.89 9.36 -0.89
C PHE A 12 -9.47 9.88 -2.26
N TRP A 13 -10.31 9.74 -3.29
CA TRP A 13 -10.01 10.23 -4.63
C TRP A 13 -10.06 11.76 -4.77
N ALA A 14 -10.77 12.46 -3.90
CA ALA A 14 -10.75 13.91 -3.82
C ALA A 14 -9.42 14.38 -3.23
N LEU A 15 -8.97 13.75 -2.13
CA LEU A 15 -7.66 14.02 -1.52
C LEU A 15 -6.51 13.69 -2.48
N ASP A 16 -6.54 12.52 -3.12
CA ASP A 16 -5.55 12.13 -4.14
C ASP A 16 -5.46 13.16 -5.27
N ARG A 17 -6.60 13.66 -5.76
CA ARG A 17 -6.64 14.74 -6.76
C ARG A 17 -6.00 16.02 -6.25
N ALA A 18 -6.32 16.44 -5.02
CA ALA A 18 -5.76 17.65 -4.40
C ALA A 18 -4.24 17.56 -4.23
N LEU A 19 -3.72 16.37 -3.92
CA LEU A 19 -2.28 16.09 -3.79
C LEU A 19 -1.57 15.90 -5.14
N GLY A 20 -2.24 16.16 -6.27
CA GLY A 20 -1.65 16.06 -7.59
C GLY A 20 -1.67 14.65 -8.19
N GLY A 21 -2.63 13.80 -7.77
CA GLY A 21 -2.84 12.45 -8.28
C GLY A 21 -3.10 12.36 -9.80
N GLN A 22 -3.38 13.49 -10.46
CA GLN A 22 -3.48 13.59 -11.93
C GLN A 22 -2.14 13.68 -12.67
N ARG A 23 -1.01 13.78 -11.95
CA ARG A 23 0.32 13.75 -12.57
C ARG A 23 0.65 12.37 -13.11
N ARG A 24 1.50 12.32 -14.14
CA ARG A 24 1.99 11.05 -14.70
C ARG A 24 2.73 10.24 -13.62
N PRO A 25 2.55 8.90 -13.57
CA PRO A 25 3.22 8.07 -12.58
C PRO A 25 4.74 8.05 -12.76
N THR A 26 5.49 8.09 -11.65
CA THR A 26 6.95 7.94 -11.67
C THR A 26 7.36 6.49 -11.95
N ARG A 27 8.63 6.24 -12.33
CA ARG A 27 9.14 4.87 -12.56
C ARG A 27 8.91 3.94 -11.36
N ILE A 28 9.14 4.46 -10.15
CA ILE A 28 8.93 3.70 -8.91
C ILE A 28 7.44 3.38 -8.72
N GLN A 29 6.53 4.33 -8.94
CA GLN A 29 5.09 4.11 -8.83
C GLN A 29 4.58 3.07 -9.85
N LYS A 30 5.09 3.10 -11.09
CA LYS A 30 4.78 2.07 -12.11
C LYS A 30 5.25 0.69 -11.68
N TRP A 31 6.44 0.61 -11.07
CA TRP A 31 6.99 -0.65 -10.59
C TRP A 31 6.19 -1.19 -9.39
N LEU A 32 5.88 -0.33 -8.43
CA LEU A 32 5.12 -0.68 -7.21
C LEU A 32 3.71 -1.22 -7.54
N ALA A 33 3.07 -0.69 -8.58
CA ALA A 33 1.72 -1.10 -8.99
C ALA A 33 1.64 -2.49 -9.66
N ARG A 34 2.78 -3.15 -9.95
CA ARG A 34 2.80 -4.44 -10.69
C ARG A 34 2.35 -5.62 -9.81
N PRO A 35 2.94 -5.90 -8.62
CA PRO A 35 2.46 -6.97 -7.74
C PRO A 35 2.06 -6.44 -6.34
N PRO A 36 0.82 -5.95 -6.13
CA PRO A 36 0.42 -5.39 -4.84
C PRO A 36 0.53 -6.39 -3.67
N ILE A 37 0.22 -7.67 -3.91
CA ILE A 37 0.40 -8.75 -2.93
C ILE A 37 1.89 -9.01 -2.68
N GLY A 38 2.69 -9.05 -3.75
CA GLY A 38 4.14 -9.23 -3.64
C GLY A 38 4.80 -8.11 -2.84
N THR A 39 4.42 -6.85 -3.08
CA THR A 39 4.90 -5.70 -2.30
C THR A 39 4.54 -5.82 -0.82
N GLY A 40 3.32 -6.23 -0.49
CA GLY A 40 2.91 -6.45 0.89
C GLY A 40 3.73 -7.54 1.58
N ILE A 41 3.93 -8.68 0.92
CA ILE A 41 4.74 -9.79 1.47
C ILE A 41 6.21 -9.39 1.61
N CYS A 42 6.79 -8.74 0.60
CA CYS A 42 8.17 -8.25 0.61
C CYS A 42 8.45 -7.25 1.72
N VAL A 43 7.44 -6.56 2.25
CA VAL A 43 7.59 -5.67 3.40
C VAL A 43 7.28 -6.41 4.70
N ALA A 44 6.23 -7.22 4.75
CA ALA A 44 5.82 -7.95 5.94
C ALA A 44 6.94 -8.85 6.49
N VAL A 45 7.54 -9.68 5.62
CA VAL A 45 8.56 -10.66 6.02
C VAL A 45 9.79 -10.02 6.66
N PRO A 46 10.52 -9.09 6.00
CA PRO A 46 11.69 -8.48 6.62
C PRO A 46 11.32 -7.62 7.84
N PHE A 47 10.13 -7.03 7.87
CA PHE A 47 9.70 -6.25 9.04
C PHE A 47 9.43 -7.15 10.25
N THR A 48 8.74 -8.28 10.08
CA THR A 48 8.60 -9.29 11.15
C THR A 48 9.95 -9.77 11.64
N LEU A 49 10.88 -10.07 10.74
CA LEU A 49 12.23 -10.50 11.12
C LEU A 49 13.00 -9.42 11.86
N LEU A 50 12.86 -8.15 11.45
CA LEU A 50 13.47 -7.01 12.14
C LEU A 50 12.93 -6.88 13.56
N VAL A 51 11.61 -6.93 13.74
CA VAL A 51 10.97 -6.83 15.07
C VAL A 51 11.45 -7.98 15.97
N LEU A 52 11.48 -9.21 15.45
CA LEU A 52 12.02 -10.36 16.17
C LEU A 52 13.50 -10.18 16.54
N SER A 53 14.32 -9.60 15.64
CA SER A 53 15.75 -9.38 15.92
C SER A 53 16.02 -8.27 16.94
N LEU A 54 15.07 -7.35 17.12
CA LEU A 54 15.17 -6.24 18.07
C LEU A 54 14.64 -6.60 19.46
N SER A 55 13.84 -7.66 19.58
CA SER A 55 13.42 -8.16 20.88
C SER A 55 14.63 -8.62 21.68
N ARG A 56 14.79 -8.06 22.89
CA ARG A 56 15.86 -8.44 23.82
C ARG A 56 15.44 -9.70 24.56
N ALA A 57 16.42 -10.56 24.85
CA ALA A 57 16.25 -11.84 25.55
C ALA A 57 15.60 -11.78 26.96
N GLU A 58 15.39 -10.58 27.53
CA GLU A 58 14.77 -10.38 28.85
C GLU A 58 13.30 -9.93 28.81
N GLU A 59 12.80 -9.49 27.65
CA GLU A 59 11.37 -9.25 27.46
C GLU A 59 10.71 -10.54 26.98
N PRO A 60 9.46 -10.84 27.36
CA PRO A 60 8.75 -11.94 26.75
C PRO A 60 8.65 -11.64 25.25
N ASP A 61 9.47 -12.33 24.47
CA ASP A 61 9.33 -12.42 23.02
C ASP A 61 7.86 -12.75 22.75
N ASP A 62 7.06 -11.77 22.35
CA ASP A 62 5.73 -12.04 21.85
C ASP A 62 5.84 -12.18 20.32
N PRO A 63 6.08 -13.40 19.81
CA PRO A 63 6.12 -13.64 18.37
C PRO A 63 4.79 -13.23 17.71
N LEU A 64 3.67 -13.22 18.45
CA LEU A 64 2.40 -12.71 17.91
C LEU A 64 2.49 -11.21 17.63
N PHE A 65 3.12 -10.42 18.51
CA PHE A 65 3.31 -9.00 18.27
C PHE A 65 4.16 -8.73 17.02
N ALA A 66 5.25 -9.47 16.83
CA ALA A 66 6.10 -9.35 15.63
C ALA A 66 5.37 -9.77 14.35
N VAL A 67 4.56 -10.83 14.41
CA VAL A 67 3.75 -11.28 13.26
C VAL A 67 2.66 -10.26 12.95
N VAL A 68 1.92 -9.77 13.95
CA VAL A 68 0.83 -8.80 13.76
C VAL A 68 1.36 -7.49 13.20
N SER A 69 2.47 -6.98 13.74
CA SER A 69 3.10 -5.74 13.26
C SER A 69 3.61 -5.87 11.82
N GLY A 70 4.24 -7.00 11.46
CA GLY A 70 4.63 -7.29 10.08
C GLY A 70 3.44 -7.40 9.12
N LEU A 71 2.36 -8.07 9.53
CA LEU A 71 1.13 -8.16 8.74
C LEU A 71 0.48 -6.79 8.53
N LEU A 72 0.40 -5.96 9.57
CA LEU A 72 -0.12 -4.59 9.46
C LEU A 72 0.73 -3.77 8.48
N MET A 73 2.05 -3.85 8.57
CA MET A 73 2.94 -3.13 7.67
C MET A 73 2.81 -3.61 6.23
N GLY A 74 2.78 -4.94 6.02
CA GLY A 74 2.52 -5.53 4.71
C GLY A 74 1.15 -5.13 4.14
N LEU A 75 0.12 -5.05 4.98
CA LEU A 75 -1.21 -4.60 4.58
C LEU A 75 -1.18 -3.14 4.12
N VAL A 76 -0.54 -2.23 4.87
CA VAL A 76 -0.42 -0.81 4.50
C VAL A 76 0.28 -0.66 3.14
N PHE A 77 1.41 -1.33 2.95
CA PHE A 77 2.16 -1.26 1.69
C PHE A 77 1.42 -1.95 0.53
N GLY A 78 0.75 -3.08 0.78
CA GLY A 78 -0.05 -3.77 -0.23
C GLY A 78 -1.27 -2.94 -0.66
N LEU A 79 -1.97 -2.30 0.27
CA LEU A 79 -3.07 -1.38 -0.02
C LEU A 79 -2.58 -0.14 -0.78
N THR A 80 -1.41 0.38 -0.45
CA THR A 80 -0.79 1.51 -1.16
C THR A 80 -0.42 1.13 -2.60
N ALA A 81 0.15 -0.06 -2.81
CA ALA A 81 0.43 -0.57 -4.15
C ALA A 81 -0.87 -0.80 -4.95
N LEU A 82 -1.91 -1.29 -4.29
CA LEU A 82 -3.23 -1.50 -4.89
C LEU A 82 -3.90 -0.16 -5.28
N SER A 83 -3.85 0.85 -4.40
CA SER A 83 -4.41 2.16 -4.66
C SER A 83 -3.69 2.83 -5.83
N GLU A 84 -2.36 2.73 -5.91
CA GLU A 84 -1.56 3.22 -7.02
C GLU A 84 -1.91 2.49 -8.33
N ARG A 85 -2.16 1.17 -8.28
CA ARG A 85 -2.64 0.41 -9.45
C ARG A 85 -4.02 0.88 -9.93
N LEU A 86 -4.93 1.18 -9.02
CA LEU A 86 -6.25 1.74 -9.34
C LEU A 86 -6.14 3.15 -9.91
N ARG A 87 -5.24 3.97 -9.36
CA ARG A 87 -4.94 5.31 -9.86
C ARG A 87 -4.41 5.26 -11.28
N GLN A 88 -3.46 4.38 -11.56
CA GLN A 88 -2.92 4.13 -12.90
C GLN A 88 -4.01 3.69 -13.89
N ARG A 89 -4.91 2.79 -13.49
CA ARG A 89 -6.09 2.41 -14.31
C ARG A 89 -7.04 3.58 -14.56
N ARG A 90 -7.23 4.45 -13.57
CA ARG A 90 -8.06 5.66 -13.70
C ARG A 90 -7.42 6.67 -14.66
N LEU A 91 -6.12 6.93 -14.55
CA LEU A 91 -5.39 7.83 -15.45
C LEU A 91 -5.46 7.35 -16.91
N LYS A 92 -5.36 6.04 -17.14
CA LYS A 92 -5.60 5.42 -18.46
C LYS A 92 -7.01 5.66 -18.97
N ARG A 93 -8.03 5.42 -18.13
CA ARG A 93 -9.43 5.66 -18.50
C ARG A 93 -9.75 7.13 -18.81
N LEU A 94 -9.06 8.06 -18.15
CA LEU A 94 -9.21 9.49 -18.38
C LEU A 94 -8.40 10.01 -19.58
N GLY A 95 -7.60 9.17 -20.24
CA GLY A 95 -6.74 9.59 -21.36
C GLY A 95 -5.55 10.46 -20.97
N ILE A 96 -5.26 10.59 -19.67
CA ILE A 96 -4.17 11.43 -19.15
C ILE A 96 -2.80 10.74 -19.28
N TRP A 97 -2.82 9.40 -19.29
CA TRP A 97 -1.63 8.57 -19.39
C TRP A 97 -1.93 7.32 -20.20
N ASP A 98 -1.11 7.02 -21.20
CA ASP A 98 -1.26 5.90 -22.13
C ASP A 98 -0.72 4.57 -21.59
N GLY A 99 0.11 4.61 -20.54
CA GLY A 99 0.77 3.41 -20.00
C GLY A 99 2.26 3.32 -20.31
N SER A 100 2.82 4.27 -21.06
CA SER A 100 4.26 4.40 -21.32
C SER A 100 5.00 4.86 -20.07
#